data_AF-A6LRQ8-F1
#
_entry.id   AF-A6LRQ8-F1
#
_cell.length_a   1.000
_cell.length_b   1.000
_cell.length_c   1.000
_cell.angle_alpha   90.00
_cell.angle_beta   90.00
_cell.angle_gamma   90.00
#
_symmetry.space_group_name_H-M   'P 1'
#
loop_
_entity.id
_entity.type
_entity.pdbx_description
1 polymer ?
#
loop_
_entity_poly.entity_id
_entity_poly.type
_entity_poly.pdbx_seq_one_letter_code
_entity_poly.pdbx_strand_id
1 'polypeptide(L)'
;MELSKRLKWIIEKINKVEIIMDVGTDHGYIPIYLVKHNIAKKVIASDINKDPLKKAKINAALDGVLDKVDLRLGSGLAVLKNKEAQAVIIAGMGGNLIRDILENDLDKVKKLDYLLLQPAQNPEVLREYLYTSDYEILEEDICLDEDKYYEIFKVKYKRGDYIKLENIFYEISPFILNKKSPLFKSYIESKIEKNEKVIDFIKDNTEHAISRRNELIEKNEKLKKLLKSF
;
A
#
# COMPACT_ATOMS: atom_id res chain seq x y z
N MET A 1 -23.30 0.51 4.59
CA MET A 1 -22.43 -0.13 3.59
C MET A 1 -21.40 -0.97 4.31
N GLU A 2 -21.24 -2.23 3.92
CA GLU A 2 -20.24 -3.11 4.51
C GLU A 2 -18.92 -2.96 3.76
N LEU A 3 -17.85 -2.61 4.49
CA LEU A 3 -16.51 -2.54 3.93
C LEU A 3 -15.89 -3.95 3.86
N SER A 4 -15.12 -4.21 2.79
CA SER A 4 -14.31 -5.41 2.70
C SER A 4 -13.27 -5.48 3.83
N LYS A 5 -12.74 -6.67 4.09
CA LYS A 5 -11.72 -6.86 5.13
C LYS A 5 -10.49 -6.01 4.85
N ARG A 6 -10.05 -5.91 3.59
CA ARG A 6 -8.94 -5.03 3.17
C ARG A 6 -9.22 -3.56 3.49
N LEU A 7 -10.40 -3.04 3.18
CA LEU A 7 -10.72 -1.64 3.44
C LEU A 7 -10.81 -1.33 4.94
N LYS A 8 -11.41 -2.23 5.74
CA LYS A 8 -11.42 -2.11 7.20
C LYS A 8 -10.00 -2.07 7.77
N TRP A 9 -9.16 -3.01 7.33
CA TRP A 9 -7.76 -3.09 7.74
C TRP A 9 -6.94 -1.85 7.38
N ILE A 10 -7.14 -1.26 6.19
CA ILE A 10 -6.51 0.03 5.83
C ILE A 10 -6.94 1.12 6.83
N ILE A 11 -8.24 1.19 7.13
CA ILE A 11 -8.78 2.23 8.01
C ILE A 11 -8.26 2.12 9.45
N GLU A 12 -8.06 0.91 9.95
CA GLU A 12 -7.50 0.67 11.28
C GLU A 12 -6.09 1.25 11.46
N LYS A 13 -5.35 1.51 10.36
CA LYS A 13 -4.01 2.11 10.39
C LYS A 13 -4.02 3.64 10.39
N ILE A 14 -5.19 4.26 10.25
CA ILE A 14 -5.33 5.71 10.12
C ILE A 14 -5.39 6.34 11.51
N ASN A 15 -4.48 7.27 11.79
CA ASN A 15 -4.57 8.11 12.98
C ASN A 15 -5.65 9.16 12.77
N LYS A 16 -6.35 9.51 13.86
CA LYS A 16 -7.31 10.61 13.85
C LYS A 16 -6.64 11.91 13.41
N VAL A 17 -7.24 12.58 12.44
CA VAL A 17 -6.74 13.84 11.85
C VAL A 17 -7.91 14.78 11.57
N GLU A 18 -7.62 16.06 11.36
CA GLU A 18 -8.63 17.04 10.94
C GLU A 18 -8.98 16.86 9.47
N ILE A 19 -7.97 16.84 8.60
CA ILE A 19 -8.12 16.64 7.15
C ILE A 19 -7.17 15.55 6.67
N ILE A 20 -7.72 14.59 5.93
CA ILE A 20 -6.99 13.53 5.22
C ILE A 20 -7.38 13.53 3.75
N MET A 21 -6.47 13.14 2.88
CA MET A 21 -6.76 12.95 1.47
C MET A 21 -6.76 11.45 1.11
N ASP A 22 -7.70 11.05 0.26
CA ASP A 22 -7.78 9.72 -0.35
C ASP A 22 -7.58 9.87 -1.87
N VAL A 23 -6.51 9.25 -2.38
CA VAL A 23 -6.12 9.29 -3.80
C VAL A 23 -6.61 8.03 -4.50
N GLY A 24 -7.37 8.19 -5.59
CA GLY A 24 -8.00 7.08 -6.29
C GLY A 24 -9.18 6.53 -5.49
N THR A 25 -10.05 7.42 -5.02
CA THR A 25 -11.10 7.11 -4.04
C THR A 25 -12.16 6.11 -4.55
N ASP A 26 -12.21 5.87 -5.86
CA ASP A 26 -13.14 4.96 -6.51
C ASP A 26 -14.60 5.28 -6.14
N HIS A 27 -15.18 4.54 -5.20
CA HIS A 27 -16.54 4.70 -4.74
C HIS A 27 -16.71 5.59 -3.49
N GLY A 28 -15.65 6.21 -2.98
CA GLY A 28 -15.71 7.11 -1.81
C GLY A 28 -15.84 6.38 -0.46
N TYR A 29 -15.63 5.07 -0.45
CA TYR A 29 -15.90 4.21 0.70
C TYR A 29 -15.04 4.52 1.92
N ILE A 30 -13.73 4.73 1.72
CA ILE A 30 -12.81 5.17 2.77
C ILE A 30 -13.23 6.57 3.27
N PRO A 31 -13.37 7.62 2.44
CA PRO A 31 -13.78 8.94 2.88
C PRO A 31 -15.05 8.96 3.73
N ILE A 32 -16.09 8.26 3.26
CA ILE A 32 -17.38 8.18 3.94
C ILE A 32 -17.20 7.55 5.32
N TYR A 33 -16.47 6.44 5.41
CA TYR A 33 -16.24 5.76 6.68
C TYR A 33 -15.48 6.65 7.67
N LEU A 34 -14.42 7.31 7.23
CA LEU A 34 -13.58 8.16 8.09
C LEU A 34 -14.37 9.31 8.71
N VAL A 35 -15.25 9.94 7.92
CA VAL A 35 -16.11 11.01 8.40
C VAL A 35 -17.18 10.47 9.36
N LYS A 36 -17.88 9.39 8.99
CA LYS A 36 -18.96 8.82 9.81
C LYS A 36 -18.48 8.38 11.20
N HIS A 37 -17.24 7.93 11.30
CA HIS A 37 -16.64 7.45 12.56
C HIS A 37 -15.78 8.51 13.25
N ASN A 38 -15.83 9.77 12.82
CA ASN A 38 -15.05 10.88 13.40
C ASN A 38 -13.54 10.61 13.46
N ILE A 39 -13.02 9.82 12.51
CA ILE A 39 -11.58 9.60 12.30
C ILE A 39 -10.98 10.80 11.56
N ALA A 40 -11.74 11.39 10.64
CA ALA A 40 -11.42 12.66 10.00
C ALA A 40 -12.58 13.65 10.10
N LYS A 41 -12.32 14.95 10.29
CA LYS A 41 -13.39 15.97 10.22
C LYS A 41 -13.83 16.23 8.78
N LYS A 42 -12.86 16.24 7.86
CA LYS A 42 -13.08 16.35 6.41
C LYS A 42 -12.15 15.40 5.67
N VAL A 43 -12.59 14.94 4.51
CA VAL A 43 -11.77 14.12 3.61
C VAL A 43 -11.75 14.76 2.24
N ILE A 44 -10.56 14.93 1.67
CA ILE A 44 -10.38 15.28 0.25
C ILE A 44 -10.34 13.95 -0.51
N ALA A 45 -11.34 13.68 -1.33
CA ALA A 45 -11.44 12.45 -2.09
C ALA A 45 -11.19 12.76 -3.56
N SER A 46 -10.17 12.15 -4.15
CA SER A 46 -9.75 12.46 -5.51
C SER A 46 -9.70 11.22 -6.40
N ASP A 47 -9.96 11.45 -7.68
CA ASP A 47 -9.78 10.44 -8.73
C ASP A 47 -9.42 11.15 -10.03
N ILE A 48 -8.69 10.47 -10.91
CA ILE A 48 -8.40 10.98 -12.25
C ILE A 48 -9.63 10.83 -13.18
N ASN A 49 -10.53 9.92 -12.84
CA ASN A 49 -11.72 9.61 -13.61
C ASN A 49 -12.97 10.27 -13.00
N LYS A 50 -13.84 10.80 -13.86
CA LYS A 50 -15.08 11.46 -13.43
C LYS A 50 -16.11 10.48 -12.86
N ASP A 51 -16.17 9.26 -13.39
CA ASP A 51 -17.23 8.31 -13.04
C ASP A 51 -17.10 7.75 -11.61
N PRO A 52 -15.90 7.37 -11.13
CA PRO A 52 -15.63 7.16 -9.71
C PRO A 52 -16.15 8.31 -8.83
N LEU A 53 -15.76 9.56 -9.13
CA LEU A 53 -16.18 10.71 -8.33
C LEU A 53 -17.69 10.93 -8.32
N LYS A 54 -18.39 10.65 -9.43
CA LYS A 54 -19.86 10.68 -9.44
C LYS A 54 -20.45 9.64 -8.49
N LYS A 55 -19.92 8.41 -8.49
CA LYS A 55 -20.36 7.35 -7.57
C LYS A 55 -20.05 7.72 -6.11
N ALA A 56 -18.84 8.21 -5.83
CA ALA A 56 -18.45 8.71 -4.53
C ALA A 56 -19.38 9.84 -4.03
N LYS A 57 -19.77 10.77 -4.91
CA LYS A 57 -20.75 11.83 -4.61
C LYS A 57 -22.11 11.28 -4.20
N ILE A 58 -22.63 10.32 -4.96
CA ILE A 58 -23.92 9.69 -4.68
C ILE A 58 -23.85 8.96 -3.33
N ASN A 59 -22.81 8.16 -3.11
CA ASN A 59 -22.62 7.43 -1.85
C ASN A 59 -22.52 8.37 -0.65
N ALA A 60 -21.71 9.43 -0.75
CA ALA A 60 -21.55 10.41 0.32
C ALA A 60 -22.85 11.17 0.63
N ALA A 61 -23.69 11.43 -0.39
CA ALA A 61 -25.01 12.02 -0.20
C ALA A 61 -25.97 11.05 0.50
N LEU A 62 -26.01 9.78 0.08
CA LEU A 62 -26.85 8.75 0.69
C LEU A 62 -26.47 8.48 2.15
N ASP A 63 -25.19 8.57 2.49
CA ASP A 63 -24.68 8.43 3.85
C ASP A 63 -24.76 9.74 4.67
N GLY A 64 -25.23 10.84 4.09
CA GLY A 64 -25.44 12.11 4.78
C GLY A 64 -24.16 12.85 5.19
N VAL A 65 -23.06 12.63 4.47
CA VAL A 65 -21.72 13.20 4.80
C VAL A 65 -21.10 14.01 3.66
N LEU A 66 -21.87 14.32 2.61
CA LEU A 66 -21.38 15.02 1.42
C LEU A 66 -20.71 16.36 1.73
N ASP A 67 -21.18 17.09 2.74
CA ASP A 67 -20.60 18.37 3.19
C ASP A 67 -19.18 18.26 3.77
N LYS A 68 -18.75 17.04 4.11
CA LYS A 68 -17.45 16.72 4.70
C LYS A 68 -16.53 15.96 3.76
N VAL A 69 -17.00 15.59 2.56
CA VAL A 69 -16.22 14.90 1.53
C VAL A 69 -16.03 15.85 0.34
N ASP A 70 -14.83 16.41 0.22
CA ASP A 70 -14.45 17.31 -0.87
C ASP A 70 -13.93 16.51 -2.07
N LEU A 71 -14.76 16.41 -3.12
CA LEU A 71 -14.49 15.59 -4.30
C LEU A 71 -13.75 16.38 -5.37
N ARG A 72 -12.55 15.91 -5.76
CA ARG A 72 -11.67 16.60 -6.71
C ARG A 72 -11.25 15.71 -7.87
N LEU A 73 -11.44 16.19 -9.09
CA LEU A 73 -10.95 15.52 -10.30
C LEU A 73 -9.48 15.91 -10.54
N GLY A 74 -8.58 14.94 -10.52
CA GLY A 74 -7.19 15.15 -10.88
C GLY A 74 -6.28 13.97 -10.56
N SER A 75 -5.03 14.06 -11.00
CA SER A 75 -4.03 12.99 -10.88
C SER A 75 -3.22 13.12 -9.60
N GLY A 76 -3.01 12.00 -8.91
CA GLY A 76 -2.11 11.90 -7.75
C GLY A 76 -2.38 12.98 -6.70
N LEU A 77 -1.33 13.71 -6.32
CA LEU A 77 -1.42 14.79 -5.33
C LEU A 77 -1.57 16.18 -5.98
N ALA A 78 -1.77 16.27 -7.29
CA ALA A 78 -1.83 17.55 -8.02
C ALA A 78 -2.94 18.47 -7.46
N VAL A 79 -4.08 17.87 -7.06
CA VAL A 79 -5.24 18.60 -6.50
C VAL A 79 -5.07 18.98 -5.03
N LEU A 80 -4.05 18.48 -4.35
CA LEU A 80 -3.76 18.81 -2.96
C LEU A 80 -2.98 20.13 -2.88
N LYS A 81 -3.46 21.07 -2.08
CA LYS A 81 -2.73 22.31 -1.78
C LYS A 81 -1.72 22.06 -0.67
N ASN A 82 -0.71 22.92 -0.60
CA ASN A 82 0.31 22.86 0.45
C ASN A 82 -0.34 22.93 1.85
N LYS A 83 0.00 21.97 2.72
CA LYS A 83 -0.48 21.87 4.12
C LYS A 83 -2.00 21.75 4.27
N GLU A 84 -2.70 21.34 3.20
CA GLU A 84 -4.16 21.26 3.22
C GLU A 84 -4.69 20.00 3.92
N ALA A 85 -3.93 18.91 3.87
CA ALA A 85 -4.20 17.67 4.59
C ALA A 85 -3.01 17.33 5.48
N GLN A 86 -3.29 16.61 6.56
CA GLN A 86 -2.27 16.08 7.47
C GLN A 86 -1.73 14.74 7.00
N ALA A 87 -2.59 13.94 6.36
CA ALA A 87 -2.21 12.63 5.87
C ALA A 87 -2.81 12.36 4.49
N VAL A 88 -2.22 11.40 3.79
CA VAL A 88 -2.69 10.94 2.48
C VAL A 88 -2.78 9.41 2.48
N ILE A 89 -3.83 8.89 1.88
CA ILE A 89 -4.02 7.47 1.58
C ILE A 89 -3.88 7.27 0.07
N ILE A 90 -3.08 6.30 -0.34
CA ILE A 90 -3.00 5.84 -1.73
C ILE A 90 -3.13 4.31 -1.71
N ALA A 91 -4.31 3.80 -2.07
CA ALA A 91 -4.61 2.38 -1.97
C ALA A 91 -5.09 1.80 -3.31
N GLY A 92 -4.79 0.53 -3.56
CA GLY A 92 -5.27 -0.18 -4.75
C GLY A 92 -4.49 0.13 -6.04
N MET A 93 -3.38 0.88 -5.96
CA MET A 93 -2.54 1.23 -7.13
C MET A 93 -1.30 0.35 -7.23
N GLY A 94 -0.64 0.28 -8.39
CA GLY A 94 0.65 -0.43 -8.51
C GLY A 94 1.79 0.31 -7.79
N GLY A 95 2.76 -0.42 -7.23
CA GLY A 95 3.87 0.15 -6.45
C GLY A 95 4.68 1.20 -7.20
N ASN A 96 4.96 0.97 -8.50
CA ASN A 96 5.59 1.97 -9.37
C ASN A 96 4.77 3.25 -9.46
N LEU A 97 3.46 3.15 -9.69
CA LEU A 97 2.58 4.32 -9.80
C LEU A 97 2.52 5.09 -8.47
N ILE A 98 2.48 4.37 -7.35
CA ILE A 98 2.52 5.02 -6.03
C ILE A 98 3.82 5.81 -5.88
N ARG A 99 4.98 5.20 -6.17
CA ARG A 99 6.27 5.92 -6.17
C ARG A 99 6.20 7.18 -7.03
N ASP A 100 5.77 7.06 -8.28
CA ASP A 100 5.75 8.16 -9.22
C ASP A 100 4.82 9.31 -8.74
N ILE A 101 3.68 8.98 -8.11
CA ILE A 101 2.80 9.98 -7.48
C ILE A 101 3.52 10.73 -6.35
N LEU A 102 4.30 10.03 -5.52
CA LEU A 102 5.04 10.65 -4.43
C LEU A 102 6.18 11.54 -4.93
N GLU A 103 6.91 11.11 -5.96
CA GLU A 103 8.03 11.87 -6.52
C GLU A 103 7.56 13.15 -7.22
N ASN A 104 6.47 13.08 -8.00
CA ASN A 104 5.93 14.22 -8.74
C ASN A 104 5.50 15.39 -7.82
N ASP A 105 5.14 15.09 -6.58
CA ASP A 105 4.61 16.06 -5.62
C ASP A 105 5.37 16.03 -4.28
N LEU A 106 6.68 15.74 -4.33
CA LEU A 106 7.51 15.51 -3.15
C LEU A 106 7.47 16.66 -2.13
N ASP A 107 7.34 17.91 -2.59
CA ASP A 107 7.23 19.07 -1.70
C ASP A 107 5.94 19.13 -0.88
N LYS A 108 4.86 18.49 -1.37
CA LYS A 108 3.63 18.26 -0.58
C LYS A 108 3.84 17.09 0.37
N VAL A 109 4.44 16.00 -0.11
CA VAL A 109 4.74 14.81 0.69
C VAL A 109 5.56 15.14 1.94
N LYS A 110 6.61 15.96 1.80
CA LYS A 110 7.46 16.45 2.90
C LYS A 110 6.70 17.15 4.04
N LYS A 111 5.49 17.64 3.79
CA LYS A 111 4.69 18.43 4.73
C LYS A 111 3.60 17.61 5.42
N LEU A 112 3.43 16.33 5.04
CA LEU A 112 2.45 15.43 5.63
C LEU A 112 2.98 14.84 6.95
N ASP A 113 2.07 14.61 7.89
CA ASP A 113 2.35 13.90 9.13
C ASP A 113 2.65 12.42 8.85
N TYR A 114 1.93 11.80 7.90
CA TYR A 114 2.19 10.44 7.40
C TYR A 114 1.51 10.18 6.05
N LEU A 115 2.00 9.16 5.35
CA LEU A 115 1.38 8.52 4.20
C LEU A 115 0.90 7.12 4.60
N LEU A 116 -0.23 6.69 4.05
CA LEU A 116 -0.70 5.31 4.13
C LEU A 116 -0.83 4.74 2.71
N LEU A 117 0.05 3.82 2.37
CA LEU A 117 0.25 3.33 1.00
C LEU A 117 -0.07 1.84 0.94
N GLN A 118 -1.00 1.46 0.08
CA GLN A 118 -1.41 0.06 -0.10
C GLN A 118 -1.28 -0.31 -1.59
N PRO A 119 -0.11 -0.82 -2.02
CA PRO A 119 0.08 -1.26 -3.40
C PRO A 119 -0.70 -2.54 -3.69
N ALA A 120 -1.45 -2.57 -4.80
CA ALA A 120 -2.11 -3.76 -5.31
C ALA A 120 -1.17 -4.68 -6.11
N GLN A 121 -0.08 -4.13 -6.62
CA GLN A 121 0.93 -4.83 -7.43
C GLN A 121 2.32 -4.32 -7.08
N ASN A 122 3.32 -5.18 -7.22
CA ASN A 122 4.73 -4.87 -7.00
C ASN A 122 5.02 -4.14 -5.67
N PRO A 123 4.55 -4.66 -4.51
CA PRO A 123 4.84 -4.06 -3.20
C PRO A 123 6.34 -3.97 -2.93
N GLU A 124 7.14 -4.88 -3.47
CA GLU A 124 8.59 -4.92 -3.32
C GLU A 124 9.29 -3.71 -3.94
N VAL A 125 8.78 -3.21 -5.07
CA VAL A 125 9.31 -2.00 -5.72
C VAL A 125 9.02 -0.77 -4.88
N LEU A 126 7.80 -0.69 -4.31
CA LEU A 126 7.46 0.39 -3.41
C LEU A 126 8.28 0.32 -2.12
N ARG A 127 8.47 -0.87 -1.54
CA ARG A 127 9.30 -1.08 -0.36
C ARG A 127 10.73 -0.62 -0.61
N GLU A 128 11.33 -1.05 -1.72
CA GLU A 128 12.69 -0.64 -2.08
C GLU A 128 12.81 0.88 -2.16
N TYR A 129 11.88 1.54 -2.86
CA TYR A 129 11.85 3.01 -2.94
C TYR A 129 11.76 3.65 -1.56
N LEU A 130 10.84 3.20 -0.71
CA LEU A 130 10.63 3.78 0.63
C LEU A 130 11.87 3.60 1.52
N TYR A 131 12.51 2.44 1.48
CA TYR A 131 13.70 2.17 2.29
C TYR A 131 14.98 2.85 1.76
N THR A 132 15.06 3.11 0.46
CA THR A 132 16.26 3.72 -0.17
C THR A 132 16.12 5.22 -0.40
N SER A 133 14.97 5.79 -0.05
CA SER A 133 14.68 7.22 -0.10
C SER A 133 14.47 7.77 1.31
N ASP A 134 14.34 9.09 1.43
CA ASP A 134 14.17 9.82 2.71
C ASP A 134 12.81 9.54 3.39
N TYR A 135 12.50 8.29 3.75
CA TYR A 135 11.29 7.92 4.46
C TYR A 135 11.57 7.09 5.71
N GLU A 136 10.93 7.49 6.80
CA GLU A 136 10.79 6.68 7.99
C GLU A 136 9.65 5.69 7.82
N ILE A 137 9.93 4.40 8.05
CA ILE A 137 8.92 3.35 8.10
C ILE A 137 8.29 3.33 9.50
N LEU A 138 7.05 3.83 9.61
CA LEU A 138 6.32 3.88 10.88
C LEU A 138 5.64 2.54 11.18
N GLU A 139 5.04 1.93 10.17
CA GLU A 139 4.40 0.63 10.28
C GLU A 139 4.36 -0.07 8.93
N GLU A 140 4.65 -1.37 8.91
CA GLU A 140 4.24 -2.25 7.83
C GLU A 140 3.33 -3.35 8.39
N ASP A 141 2.35 -3.76 7.59
CA ASP A 141 1.44 -4.83 7.97
C ASP A 141 0.97 -5.62 6.76
N ILE A 142 0.36 -6.78 7.01
CA ILE A 142 -0.19 -7.65 5.98
C ILE A 142 -1.63 -8.05 6.27
N CYS A 143 -2.44 -8.16 5.23
CA CYS A 143 -3.81 -8.67 5.31
C CYS A 143 -4.05 -9.73 4.23
N LEU A 144 -4.86 -10.74 4.56
CA LEU A 144 -5.40 -11.70 3.60
C LEU A 144 -6.89 -11.42 3.41
N ASP A 145 -7.28 -11.08 2.19
CA ASP A 145 -8.67 -10.81 1.80
C ASP A 145 -8.94 -11.46 0.43
N GLU A 146 -10.02 -12.23 0.31
CA GLU A 146 -10.38 -12.99 -0.91
C GLU A 146 -9.19 -13.77 -1.52
N ASP A 147 -8.50 -14.57 -0.69
CA ASP A 147 -7.32 -15.37 -1.07
C ASP A 147 -6.13 -14.58 -1.65
N LYS A 148 -6.13 -13.25 -1.45
CA LYS A 148 -5.05 -12.36 -1.87
C LYS A 148 -4.41 -11.70 -0.66
N TYR A 149 -3.08 -11.72 -0.65
CA TYR A 149 -2.29 -11.00 0.33
C TYR A 149 -2.08 -9.55 -0.12
N TYR A 150 -2.28 -8.63 0.81
CA TYR A 150 -2.08 -7.20 0.63
C TYR A 150 -1.12 -6.69 1.69
N GLU A 151 -0.20 -5.84 1.25
CA GLU A 151 0.75 -5.15 2.13
C GLU A 151 0.37 -3.68 2.22
N ILE A 152 0.65 -3.08 3.39
CA ILE A 152 0.44 -1.66 3.64
C ILE A 152 1.68 -1.08 4.29
N PHE A 153 1.98 0.16 3.91
CA PHE A 153 3.11 0.92 4.38
C PHE A 153 2.59 2.21 4.96
N LYS A 154 2.87 2.43 6.24
CA LYS A 154 2.68 3.71 6.88
C LYS A 154 4.05 4.34 7.06
N VAL A 155 4.24 5.47 6.41
CA VAL A 155 5.56 6.12 6.34
C VAL A 155 5.45 7.61 6.57
N LYS A 156 6.56 8.24 6.88
CA LYS A 156 6.68 9.70 6.95
C LYS A 156 7.96 10.12 6.26
N TYR A 157 7.93 11.23 5.51
CA TYR A 157 9.15 11.78 4.97
C TYR A 157 10.09 12.20 6.10
N LYS A 158 11.33 11.70 6.07
CA LYS A 158 12.38 12.03 7.03
C LYS A 158 13.72 12.04 6.32
N ARG A 159 14.26 13.25 6.16
CA ARG A 159 15.53 13.47 5.46
C ARG A 159 16.66 12.66 6.10
N GLY A 160 17.40 11.92 5.28
CA GLY A 160 18.53 11.10 5.68
C GLY A 160 18.16 9.75 6.28
N ASP A 161 16.87 9.39 6.30
CA ASP A 161 16.40 8.09 6.80
C ASP A 161 16.29 7.10 5.63
N TYR A 162 17.43 6.57 5.18
CA TYR A 162 17.50 5.54 4.16
C TYR A 162 18.35 4.37 4.66
N ILE A 163 17.85 3.15 4.45
CA ILE A 163 18.48 1.90 4.86
C ILE A 163 18.43 0.94 3.67
N LYS A 164 19.60 0.58 3.14
CA LYS A 164 19.68 -0.46 2.11
C LYS A 164 19.45 -1.83 2.75
N LEU A 165 18.53 -2.60 2.19
CA LEU A 165 18.25 -3.96 2.61
C LEU A 165 18.91 -4.97 1.66
N GLU A 166 19.02 -6.22 2.11
CA GLU A 166 19.22 -7.33 1.18
C GLU A 166 17.96 -7.51 0.32
N ASN A 167 18.12 -7.87 -0.95
CA ASN A 167 17.04 -7.98 -1.93
C ASN A 167 15.82 -8.78 -1.44
N ILE A 168 16.03 -9.87 -0.69
CA ILE A 168 14.93 -10.68 -0.16
C ILE A 168 14.01 -9.91 0.80
N PHE A 169 14.54 -8.92 1.51
CA PHE A 169 13.78 -8.13 2.47
C PHE A 169 12.96 -7.02 1.81
N TYR A 170 13.21 -6.70 0.53
CA TYR A 170 12.26 -5.91 -0.25
C TYR A 170 10.99 -6.71 -0.57
N GLU A 171 11.06 -8.03 -0.62
CA GLU A 171 9.88 -8.88 -0.79
C GLU A 171 9.26 -9.35 0.53
N ILE A 172 10.09 -9.59 1.54
CA ILE A 172 9.70 -10.04 2.87
C ILE A 172 10.06 -8.94 3.86
N SER A 173 9.07 -8.11 4.21
CA SER A 173 9.28 -7.02 5.16
C SER A 173 9.97 -7.50 6.45
N PRO A 174 11.12 -6.92 6.82
CA PRO A 174 11.76 -7.22 8.10
C PRO A 174 10.91 -6.72 9.27
N PHE A 175 10.15 -5.64 9.07
CA PHE A 175 9.21 -5.10 10.06
C PHE A 175 8.11 -6.12 10.40
N ILE A 176 7.49 -6.74 9.39
CA ILE A 176 6.44 -7.74 9.60
C ILE A 176 7.03 -9.06 10.07
N LEU A 177 8.22 -9.45 9.59
CA LEU A 177 8.92 -10.66 10.01
C LEU A 177 9.14 -10.71 11.52
N ASN A 178 9.52 -9.58 12.13
CA ASN A 178 9.74 -9.47 13.56
C ASN A 178 8.47 -9.72 14.40
N LYS A 179 7.27 -9.53 13.83
CA LYS A 179 5.99 -9.82 14.50
C LYS A 179 5.70 -11.32 14.60
N LYS A 180 6.35 -12.17 13.78
CA LYS A 180 6.20 -13.64 13.73
C LYS A 180 4.74 -14.13 13.72
N SER A 181 3.85 -13.44 12.99
CA SER A 181 2.44 -13.82 12.97
C SER A 181 2.19 -15.09 12.13
N PRO A 182 1.20 -15.93 12.49
CA PRO A 182 0.80 -17.07 11.66
C PRO A 182 0.39 -16.68 10.24
N LEU A 183 -0.21 -15.49 10.08
CA LEU A 183 -0.58 -14.95 8.79
C LEU A 183 0.65 -14.66 7.91
N PHE A 184 1.71 -14.09 8.49
CA PHE A 184 2.93 -13.79 7.75
C PHE A 184 3.75 -15.05 7.44
N LYS A 185 3.71 -16.06 8.33
CA LYS A 185 4.22 -17.40 8.01
C LYS A 185 3.52 -17.98 6.77
N SER A 186 2.18 -17.96 6.77
CA SER A 186 1.37 -18.43 5.64
C SER A 186 1.65 -17.65 4.35
N TYR A 187 1.92 -16.33 4.47
CA TYR A 187 2.32 -15.51 3.33
C TYR A 187 3.64 -15.97 2.71
N ILE A 188 4.67 -16.22 3.53
CA ILE A 188 5.97 -16.72 3.06
C ILE A 188 5.81 -18.11 2.42
N GLU A 189 5.04 -19.01 3.04
CA GLU A 189 4.71 -20.32 2.49
C GLU A 189 4.03 -20.19 1.12
N SER A 190 3.05 -19.31 0.98
CA SER A 190 2.37 -19.06 -0.30
C SER A 190 3.31 -18.55 -1.41
N LYS A 191 4.35 -17.79 -1.05
CA LYS A 191 5.39 -17.35 -2.00
C LYS A 191 6.25 -18.52 -2.45
N ILE A 192 6.64 -19.40 -1.53
CA ILE A 192 7.41 -20.62 -1.85
C ILE A 192 6.60 -21.50 -2.80
N GLU A 193 5.33 -21.77 -2.49
CA GLU A 193 4.44 -22.59 -3.33
C GLU A 193 4.27 -22.00 -4.73
N LYS A 194 4.12 -20.67 -4.85
CA LYS A 194 4.06 -19.99 -6.15
C LYS A 194 5.34 -20.19 -6.96
N ASN A 195 6.50 -20.03 -6.31
CA ASN A 195 7.79 -20.25 -6.97
C ASN A 195 7.97 -21.71 -7.39
N GLU A 196 7.58 -22.68 -6.54
CA GLU A 196 7.64 -24.12 -6.86
C GLU A 196 6.77 -24.46 -8.07
N LYS A 197 5.53 -23.94 -8.13
CA LYS A 197 4.68 -24.08 -9.33
C LYS A 197 5.35 -23.53 -10.58
N VAL A 198 5.98 -22.35 -10.51
CA VAL A 198 6.69 -21.76 -11.67
C VAL A 198 7.88 -22.62 -12.07
N ILE A 199 8.65 -23.14 -11.11
CA ILE A 199 9.78 -24.06 -11.38
C ILE A 199 9.30 -25.29 -12.14
N ASP A 200 8.18 -25.89 -11.74
CA ASP A 200 7.60 -27.08 -12.38
C ASP A 200 7.09 -26.80 -13.82
N PHE A 201 6.64 -25.57 -14.09
CA PHE A 201 6.22 -25.15 -15.42
C PHE A 201 7.37 -24.83 -16.37
N ILE A 202 8.54 -24.45 -15.86
CA ILE A 202 9.73 -24.22 -16.69
C ILE A 202 10.27 -25.58 -17.12
N LYS A 203 9.88 -26.03 -18.32
CA LYS A 203 10.34 -27.29 -18.94
C LYS A 203 11.47 -27.10 -19.95
N ASP A 204 11.67 -25.87 -20.41
CA ASP A 204 12.70 -25.53 -21.37
C ASP A 204 14.09 -25.58 -20.75
N ASN A 205 15.09 -25.82 -21.61
CA ASN A 205 16.52 -25.87 -21.24
C ASN A 205 17.31 -24.74 -21.91
N THR A 206 16.65 -23.63 -22.26
CA THR A 206 17.35 -22.42 -22.68
C THR A 206 18.14 -21.83 -21.50
N GLU A 207 19.19 -21.07 -21.78
CA GLU A 207 19.98 -20.41 -20.74
C GLU A 207 19.11 -19.53 -19.83
N HIS A 208 18.14 -18.80 -20.42
CA HIS A 208 17.18 -18.00 -19.68
C HIS A 208 16.28 -18.84 -18.76
N ALA A 209 15.79 -19.99 -19.25
CA ALA A 209 14.94 -20.89 -18.45
C ALA A 209 15.72 -21.48 -17.27
N ILE A 210 16.96 -21.93 -17.49
CA ILE A 210 17.84 -22.47 -16.44
C ILE A 210 18.18 -21.39 -15.41
N SER A 211 18.54 -20.18 -15.87
CA SER A 211 18.85 -19.04 -15.00
C SER A 211 17.66 -18.68 -14.11
N ARG A 212 16.45 -18.56 -14.69
CA ARG A 212 15.23 -18.25 -13.94
C ARG A 212 14.88 -19.35 -12.94
N ARG A 213 15.05 -20.62 -13.31
CA ARG A 213 14.82 -21.76 -12.40
C ARG A 213 15.75 -21.70 -11.19
N ASN A 214 17.04 -21.47 -11.42
CA ASN A 214 18.04 -21.38 -10.36
C ASN A 214 17.79 -20.19 -9.43
N GLU A 215 17.42 -19.03 -9.98
CA GLU A 215 17.04 -17.84 -9.19
C GLU A 215 15.89 -18.15 -8.23
N LEU A 216 14.84 -18.83 -8.70
CA LEU A 216 13.69 -19.21 -7.89
C LEU A 216 14.04 -20.25 -6.81
N ILE A 217 14.94 -21.19 -7.12
CA ILE A 217 15.43 -22.18 -6.15
C ILE A 217 16.21 -21.47 -5.03
N GLU A 218 17.18 -20.61 -5.36
CA GLU A 218 17.97 -19.86 -4.37
C GLU A 218 17.05 -18.99 -3.51
N LYS A 219 16.08 -18.33 -4.13
CA LYS A 219 15.07 -17.54 -3.42
C LYS A 219 14.25 -18.40 -2.46
N ASN A 220 13.79 -19.57 -2.88
CA ASN A 220 13.06 -20.49 -2.01
C ASN A 220 13.91 -20.98 -0.84
N GLU A 221 15.21 -21.21 -1.02
CA GLU A 221 16.11 -21.53 0.09
C GLU A 221 16.18 -20.40 1.11
N LYS A 222 16.27 -19.13 0.66
CA LYS A 222 16.23 -17.96 1.54
C LYS A 222 14.90 -17.88 2.29
N LEU A 223 13.77 -18.03 1.61
CA LEU A 223 12.44 -18.04 2.24
C LEU A 223 12.27 -19.18 3.26
N LYS A 224 12.73 -20.39 2.93
CA LYS A 224 12.72 -21.55 3.85
C LYS A 224 13.60 -21.33 5.08
N LYS A 225 14.72 -20.60 4.96
CA LYS A 225 15.54 -20.19 6.11
C LYS A 225 14.78 -19.22 7.01
N LEU A 226 14.06 -18.25 6.44
CA LEU A 226 13.24 -17.29 7.22
C LEU A 226 12.12 -18.02 7.99
N LEU A 227 11.50 -19.06 7.41
CA LEU A 227 10.46 -19.85 8.09
C LEU A 227 10.95 -20.57 9.35
N LYS A 228 12.24 -20.92 9.44
CA LYS A 228 12.82 -21.54 10.65
C LYS A 228 12.80 -20.61 11.87
N SER A 229 12.56 -19.32 11.66
CA SER A 229 12.50 -18.32 12.73
C SER A 229 11.10 -18.11 13.33
N PHE A 230 10.06 -18.75 12.77
CA PHE A 230 8.67 -18.66 13.24
C PHE A 230 8.31 -19.75 14.23
#